data_AF-A0AAV0RJV2-F1
#
_entry.id   AF-A0AAV0RJV2-F1
#
_cell.length_a   1.000
_cell.length_b   1.000
_cell.length_c   1.000
_cell.angle_alpha   90.00
_cell.angle_beta   90.00
_cell.angle_gamma   90.00
#
_symmetry.space_group_name_H-M   'P 1'
#
loop_
_entity.id
_entity.type
_entity.pdbx_description
1 polymer ?
#
loop_
_entity_poly.entity_id
_entity_poly.type
_entity_poly.pdbx_seq_one_letter_code
_entity_poly.pdbx_strand_id
1 'polypeptide(L)'
;MKFEEKDGIDYAAVTVQLPGGERVPFLFTVKQLFASGKPESFSGEFLVPIYRGSSFLDPKGIGGSQGYDNAVALPPAGRGDEEELAKENVKNAVESKGKITLSVTKSKPETRESHTRFFFLLVEEGEFGESPSSW
;
A
#
# COMPACT_ATOMS: atom_id res chain seq x y z
N MET A 1 -26.19 7.00 2.53
CA MET A 1 -25.65 5.84 1.79
C MET A 1 -24.55 5.22 2.64
N LYS A 2 -24.48 3.89 2.64
CA LYS A 2 -23.41 3.10 3.25
C LYS A 2 -22.96 2.08 2.20
N PHE A 3 -21.66 1.97 2.00
CA PHE A 3 -21.03 1.04 1.07
C PHE A 3 -19.92 0.31 1.81
N GLU A 4 -19.94 -1.01 1.72
CA GLU A 4 -18.94 -1.88 2.33
C GLU A 4 -18.38 -2.79 1.26
N GLU A 5 -17.07 -2.72 1.06
CA GLU A 5 -16.32 -3.69 0.27
C GLU A 5 -16.20 -5.00 1.07
N LYS A 6 -16.22 -6.14 0.37
CA LYS A 6 -16.24 -7.48 0.98
C LYS A 6 -15.35 -8.46 0.26
N ASP A 7 -15.39 -8.47 -1.07
CA ASP A 7 -14.66 -9.39 -1.93
C ASP A 7 -14.51 -8.80 -3.35
N GLY A 8 -13.62 -9.40 -4.14
CA GLY A 8 -13.34 -9.06 -5.52
C GLY A 8 -11.85 -8.80 -5.77
N ILE A 9 -11.55 -8.30 -6.97
CA ILE A 9 -10.22 -7.78 -7.29
C ILE A 9 -10.19 -6.32 -6.81
N ASP A 10 -9.94 -6.18 -5.52
CA ASP A 10 -9.98 -4.94 -4.73
C ASP A 10 -8.59 -4.31 -4.53
N TYR A 11 -7.55 -4.87 -5.17
CA TYR A 11 -6.21 -4.31 -5.21
C TYR A 11 -5.55 -4.50 -6.58
N ALA A 12 -4.64 -3.59 -6.92
CA ALA A 12 -3.79 -3.66 -8.09
C ALA A 12 -2.42 -3.04 -7.76
N ALA A 13 -1.34 -3.77 -8.08
CA ALA A 13 0.01 -3.23 -7.96
C ALA A 13 0.26 -2.22 -9.08
N VAL A 14 0.64 -1.00 -8.71
CA VAL A 14 0.88 0.11 -9.63
C VAL A 14 2.30 0.62 -9.43
N THR A 15 2.94 1.05 -10.51
CA THR A 15 4.21 1.78 -10.43
C THR A 15 4.10 2.99 -11.34
N VAL A 16 4.33 4.16 -10.77
CA VAL A 16 4.37 5.43 -11.52
C VAL A 16 5.81 5.92 -11.60
N GLN A 17 6.12 6.70 -12.63
CA GLN A 17 7.41 7.32 -12.80
C GLN A 17 7.26 8.84 -12.62
N LEU A 18 7.93 9.40 -11.62
CA LEU A 18 7.96 10.82 -11.37
C LEU A 18 8.84 11.53 -12.41
N PRO A 19 8.62 12.84 -12.65
CA PRO A 19 9.58 13.66 -13.38
C PRO A 19 10.96 13.53 -12.73
N GLY A 20 11.99 13.24 -13.53
CA GLY A 20 13.35 12.93 -13.03
C GLY A 20 13.70 11.44 -13.05
N GLY A 21 12.74 10.56 -13.29
CA GLY A 21 13.00 9.14 -13.56
C GLY A 21 12.84 8.19 -12.37
N GLU A 22 12.58 8.75 -11.19
CA GLU A 22 12.24 7.98 -9.99
C GLU A 22 10.95 7.18 -10.18
N ARG A 23 10.94 5.94 -9.70
CA ARG A 23 9.78 5.04 -9.80
C ARG A 23 9.21 4.82 -8.41
N VAL A 24 7.93 5.12 -8.25
CA VAL A 24 7.20 4.95 -6.99
C VAL A 24 6.22 3.79 -7.14
N PRO A 25 6.51 2.62 -6.57
CA PRO A 25 5.56 1.53 -6.48
C PRO A 25 4.55 1.77 -5.36
N PHE A 26 3.27 1.47 -5.59
CA PHE A 26 2.26 1.47 -4.56
C PHE A 26 1.13 0.49 -4.88
N LEU A 27 0.39 0.08 -3.86
CA LEU A 27 -0.80 -0.75 -4.03
C LEU A 27 -2.03 0.15 -4.14
N PHE A 28 -2.64 0.21 -5.33
CA PHE A 28 -3.97 0.80 -5.45
C PHE A 28 -4.98 -0.20 -4.90
N THR A 29 -5.71 0.15 -3.84
CA THR A 29 -6.60 -0.77 -3.14
C THR A 29 -7.82 -0.06 -2.57
N VAL A 30 -8.89 -0.83 -2.40
CA VAL A 30 -10.10 -0.46 -1.64
C VAL A 30 -10.49 -1.56 -0.64
N LYS A 31 -9.54 -2.42 -0.28
CA LYS A 31 -9.71 -3.50 0.70
C LYS A 31 -10.37 -3.02 1.97
N GLN A 32 -11.40 -3.72 2.41
CA GLN A 32 -12.16 -3.44 3.63
C GLN A 32 -12.69 -2.00 3.68
N LEU A 33 -12.97 -1.40 2.52
CA LEU A 33 -13.52 -0.05 2.46
C LEU A 33 -14.88 0.00 3.18
N PHE A 34 -14.96 0.90 4.15
CA PHE A 34 -16.21 1.28 4.78
C PHE A 34 -16.50 2.75 4.46
N ALA A 35 -17.37 3.01 3.48
CA ALA A 35 -17.73 4.36 3.05
C ALA A 35 -19.16 4.73 3.45
N SER A 36 -19.34 5.94 3.98
CA SER A 36 -20.66 6.45 4.36
C SER A 36 -20.80 7.94 4.04
N GLY A 37 -22.04 8.38 3.82
CA GLY A 37 -22.33 9.77 3.48
C GLY A 37 -23.55 9.93 2.57
N LYS A 38 -23.59 11.04 1.84
CA LYS A 38 -24.65 11.34 0.86
C LYS A 38 -24.20 10.88 -0.54
N PRO A 39 -25.12 10.62 -1.49
CA PRO A 39 -24.74 10.19 -2.84
C PRO A 39 -23.80 11.17 -3.57
N GLU A 40 -23.93 12.47 -3.29
CA GLU A 40 -23.10 13.51 -3.89
C GLU A 40 -21.66 13.47 -3.36
N SER A 41 -21.47 12.99 -2.12
CA SER A 41 -20.17 12.81 -1.48
C SER A 41 -20.30 11.85 -0.30
N PHE A 42 -19.72 10.67 -0.44
CA PHE A 42 -19.55 9.69 0.62
C PHE A 42 -18.09 9.26 0.68
N SER A 43 -17.58 9.10 1.89
CA SER A 43 -16.15 8.87 2.13
C SER A 43 -15.94 7.72 3.11
N GLY A 44 -14.78 7.10 3.03
CA GLY A 44 -14.42 5.96 3.88
C GLY A 44 -12.93 5.79 4.02
N GLU A 45 -12.56 5.03 5.04
CA GLU A 45 -11.21 4.48 5.19
C GLU A 45 -11.16 3.09 4.56
N PHE A 46 -10.00 2.72 4.04
CA PHE A 46 -9.70 1.39 3.52
C PHE A 46 -8.31 0.96 3.96
N LEU A 47 -8.09 -0.36 3.97
CA LEU A 47 -6.82 -0.97 4.31
C LEU A 47 -5.86 -0.89 3.13
N VAL A 48 -4.61 -0.51 3.40
CA VAL A 48 -3.50 -0.61 2.46
C VAL A 48 -2.55 -1.68 2.99
N PRO A 49 -2.64 -2.91 2.46
CA PRO A 49 -1.65 -3.95 2.77
C PRO A 49 -0.28 -3.58 2.22
N ILE A 50 0.74 -4.21 2.79
CA ILE A 50 2.13 -4.01 2.36
C ILE A 50 2.29 -4.41 0.88
N TYR A 51 2.96 -3.55 0.11
CA TYR A 51 3.21 -3.79 -1.32
C TYR A 51 3.99 -5.10 -1.58
N ARG A 52 4.89 -5.46 -0.67
CA ARG A 52 5.61 -6.74 -0.66
C ARG A 52 5.08 -7.62 0.47
N GLY A 53 4.63 -8.83 0.12
CA GLY A 53 4.20 -9.82 1.12
C GLY A 53 5.35 -10.23 2.04
N SER A 54 5.02 -10.77 3.22
CA SER A 54 5.99 -11.13 4.26
C SER A 54 7.04 -12.18 3.83
N SER A 55 6.78 -12.95 2.78
CA SER A 55 7.70 -13.92 2.21
C SER A 55 8.53 -13.37 1.04
N PHE A 56 8.42 -12.08 0.73
CA PHE A 56 9.26 -11.44 -0.26
C PHE A 56 10.73 -11.45 0.21
N LEU A 57 11.62 -11.79 -0.71
CA LEU A 57 13.06 -11.76 -0.50
C LEU A 57 13.63 -10.59 -1.30
N ASP A 58 14.38 -9.73 -0.62
CA ASP A 58 15.19 -8.72 -1.31
C ASP A 58 16.38 -9.37 -2.05
N PRO A 59 17.14 -8.63 -2.87
CA PRO A 59 18.28 -9.21 -3.59
C PRO A 59 19.37 -9.81 -2.70
N LYS A 60 19.42 -9.46 -1.41
CA LYS A 60 20.34 -10.04 -0.41
C LYS A 60 19.77 -11.31 0.23
N GLY A 61 18.56 -11.72 -0.14
CA GLY A 61 17.86 -12.86 0.42
C GLY A 61 17.25 -12.58 1.80
N ILE A 62 17.10 -11.31 2.18
CA ILE A 62 16.51 -10.89 3.44
C ILE A 62 14.99 -10.75 3.24
N GLY A 63 14.21 -11.30 4.16
CA GLY A 63 12.75 -11.22 4.12
C GLY A 63 12.16 -11.17 5.53
N GLY A 64 10.84 -10.97 5.62
CA GLY A 64 10.18 -10.79 6.92
C GLY A 64 9.85 -12.10 7.63
N SER A 65 9.32 -13.08 6.89
CA SER A 65 8.96 -14.40 7.43
C SER A 65 9.85 -15.53 6.92
N GLN A 66 10.58 -15.30 5.82
CA GLN A 66 11.51 -16.23 5.20
C GLN A 66 12.75 -15.47 4.76
N GLY A 67 13.88 -16.17 4.62
CA GLY A 67 15.16 -15.56 4.24
C GLY A 67 16.11 -15.39 5.42
N TYR A 68 17.19 -14.65 5.18
CA TYR A 68 18.15 -14.26 6.21
C TYR A 68 17.63 -13.07 7.02
N ASP A 69 18.09 -12.94 8.25
CA ASP A 69 17.78 -11.84 9.16
C ASP A 69 18.83 -10.70 9.08
N ASN A 70 19.95 -10.93 8.40
CA ASN A 70 20.99 -9.94 8.17
C ASN A 70 21.69 -10.10 6.80
N ALA A 71 22.54 -9.12 6.45
CA ALA A 71 23.30 -9.11 5.21
C ALA A 71 24.50 -10.10 5.25
N VAL A 72 24.23 -11.38 5.01
CA VAL A 72 25.22 -12.49 5.06
C VAL A 72 26.42 -12.32 4.09
N ALA A 73 26.27 -11.50 3.05
CA ALA A 73 27.35 -11.20 2.11
C ALA A 73 28.47 -10.31 2.72
N LEU A 74 28.21 -9.66 3.86
CA LEU A 74 29.20 -8.86 4.57
C LEU A 74 29.89 -9.73 5.65
N PRO A 75 31.22 -9.60 5.86
CA PRO A 75 31.92 -10.40 6.85
C PRO A 75 31.28 -10.25 8.24
N PRO A 76 31.17 -11.33 9.04
CA PRO A 76 30.53 -11.34 10.37
C PRO A 76 31.25 -10.49 11.43
N ALA A 77 32.30 -9.75 11.05
CA ALA A 77 33.00 -8.80 11.91
C ALA A 77 32.27 -7.44 12.04
N GLY A 78 30.94 -7.48 12.20
CA GLY A 78 30.13 -6.33 12.62
C GLY A 78 29.47 -5.50 11.50
N ARG A 79 29.88 -5.63 10.23
CA ARG A 79 29.31 -4.81 9.14
C ARG A 79 27.89 -5.19 8.72
N GLY A 80 27.49 -6.45 8.90
CA GLY A 80 26.14 -6.92 8.55
C GLY A 80 25.07 -6.57 9.59
N ASP A 81 25.50 -6.33 10.84
CA ASP A 81 24.65 -6.05 12.01
C ASP A 81 24.80 -4.59 12.48
N GLU A 82 25.44 -3.74 11.68
CA GLU A 82 25.59 -2.31 11.95
C GLU A 82 24.21 -1.64 12.06
N GLU A 83 24.07 -0.68 12.99
CA GLU A 83 22.81 0.06 13.20
C GLU A 83 22.31 0.75 11.92
N GLU A 84 23.22 1.10 11.01
CA GLU A 84 22.88 1.66 9.70
C GLU A 84 22.11 0.68 8.80
N LEU A 85 22.35 -0.63 8.95
CA LEU A 85 21.64 -1.69 8.22
C LEU A 85 20.42 -2.24 8.97
N ALA A 86 20.15 -1.77 10.20
CA ALA A 86 19.02 -2.26 10.99
C ALA A 86 17.68 -2.04 10.27
N LYS A 87 17.54 -0.98 9.46
CA LYS A 87 16.37 -0.74 8.61
C LYS A 87 16.26 -1.75 7.46
N GLU A 88 17.38 -2.10 6.83
CA GLU A 88 17.38 -3.09 5.75
C GLU A 88 17.17 -4.52 6.27
N ASN A 89 17.68 -4.82 7.47
CA ASN A 89 17.58 -6.13 8.12
C ASN A 89 16.18 -6.36 8.74
N VAL A 90 15.56 -5.32 9.31
CA VAL A 90 14.24 -5.42 9.96
C VAL A 90 13.14 -5.11 8.96
N LYS A 91 12.56 -6.16 8.39
CA LYS A 91 11.46 -6.06 7.43
C LYS A 91 10.12 -5.90 8.14
N ASN A 92 9.65 -4.66 8.28
CA ASN A 92 8.37 -4.36 8.92
C ASN A 92 7.19 -4.55 7.97
N ALA A 93 6.28 -5.45 8.34
CA ALA A 93 5.02 -5.69 7.66
C ALA A 93 3.89 -4.93 8.40
N VAL A 94 3.90 -3.59 8.32
CA VAL A 94 2.85 -2.76 8.94
C VAL A 94 1.90 -2.28 7.86
N GLU A 95 0.63 -2.67 7.97
CA GLU A 95 -0.44 -2.19 7.10
C GLU A 95 -0.74 -0.72 7.39
N SER A 96 -1.05 0.05 6.35
CA SER A 96 -1.45 1.45 6.48
C SER A 96 -2.93 1.66 6.14
N LYS A 97 -3.42 2.89 6.34
CA LYS A 97 -4.81 3.26 6.03
C LYS A 97 -4.87 4.34 4.97
N GLY A 98 -5.70 4.11 3.95
CA GLY A 98 -6.02 5.08 2.92
C GLY A 98 -7.41 5.69 3.14
N LYS A 99 -7.67 6.83 2.49
CA LYS A 99 -8.99 7.48 2.49
C LYS A 99 -9.48 7.69 1.07
N ILE A 100 -10.74 7.33 0.82
CA ILE A 100 -11.40 7.54 -0.47
C ILE A 100 -12.65 8.39 -0.31
N THR A 101 -12.92 9.23 -1.30
CA THR A 101 -14.16 9.98 -1.46
C THR A 101 -14.78 9.63 -2.81
N LEU A 102 -16.06 9.30 -2.78
CA LEU A 102 -16.85 8.86 -3.92
C LEU A 102 -18.03 9.82 -4.11
N SER A 103 -18.31 10.16 -5.36
CA SER A 103 -19.40 11.07 -5.75
C SER A 103 -20.16 10.50 -6.93
N VAL A 104 -21.42 10.13 -6.72
CA VAL A 104 -22.31 9.67 -7.80
C VAL A 104 -22.60 10.86 -8.71
N THR A 105 -22.29 10.71 -10.00
CA THR A 105 -22.46 11.77 -11.00
C THR A 105 -23.67 11.55 -11.90
N LYS A 106 -23.98 10.29 -12.22
CA LYS A 106 -25.16 9.90 -13.01
C LYS A 106 -25.69 8.57 -12.49
N SER A 107 -26.99 8.38 -12.53
CA SER A 107 -27.63 7.10 -12.21
C SER A 107 -28.70 6.77 -13.26
N LYS A 108 -28.86 5.48 -13.55
CA LYS A 108 -29.93 4.93 -14.40
C LYS A 108 -30.73 3.93 -13.56
N PRO A 109 -31.89 4.32 -13.03
CA PRO A 109 -32.68 3.45 -12.15
C PRO A 109 -33.18 2.18 -12.84
N GLU A 110 -33.48 2.25 -14.13
CA GLU A 110 -34.02 1.13 -14.92
C GLU A 110 -33.04 -0.05 -15.00
N THR A 111 -31.75 0.25 -15.18
CA THR A 111 -30.67 -0.76 -15.23
C THR A 111 -29.94 -0.92 -13.90
N ARG A 112 -30.25 -0.09 -12.90
CA ARG A 112 -29.56 0.02 -11.60
C ARG A 112 -28.07 0.35 -11.73
N GLU A 113 -27.70 1.09 -12.77
CA GLU A 113 -26.33 1.53 -13.00
C GLU A 113 -26.06 2.89 -12.35
N SER A 114 -24.83 3.09 -11.89
CA SER A 114 -24.34 4.39 -11.40
C SER A 114 -22.96 4.69 -11.94
N HIS A 115 -22.72 5.95 -12.31
CA HIS A 115 -21.42 6.48 -12.69
C HIS A 115 -20.90 7.33 -11.55
N THR A 116 -19.72 7.02 -11.07
CA THR A 116 -19.15 7.64 -9.87
C THR A 116 -17.80 8.23 -10.21
N ARG A 117 -17.56 9.47 -9.78
CA ARG A 117 -16.21 10.04 -9.71
C ARG A 117 -15.63 9.71 -8.35
N PHE A 118 -14.33 9.44 -8.31
CA PHE A 118 -13.63 9.12 -7.07
C PHE A 118 -12.34 9.91 -6.96
N PHE A 119 -11.97 10.20 -5.72
CA PHE A 119 -10.69 10.76 -5.32
C PHE A 119 -10.18 9.92 -4.15
N PHE A 120 -8.92 9.51 -4.21
CA PHE A 120 -8.29 8.75 -3.14
C PHE A 120 -7.01 9.45 -2.70
N LEU A 121 -6.74 9.35 -1.41
CA LEU A 121 -5.47 9.72 -0.80
C LEU A 121 -4.91 8.45 -0.16
N LEU A 122 -3.80 7.98 -0.71
CA LEU A 122 -2.99 6.92 -0.12
C LEU A 122 -1.93 7.59 0.75
N VAL A 123 -1.72 7.06 1.95
CA VAL A 123 -0.49 7.33 2.68
C VAL A 123 0.59 6.52 1.97
N GLU A 124 1.74 7.15 1.69
CA GLU A 124 2.87 6.47 1.07
C GLU A 124 3.31 5.31 1.97
N GLU A 125 3.40 4.12 1.38
CA GLU A 125 3.99 2.96 2.02
C GLU A 125 5.49 3.22 2.14
N GLY A 126 6.06 3.12 3.35
CA GLY A 126 7.51 3.01 3.48
C GLY A 126 8.00 1.75 2.76
N GLU A 127 9.17 1.80 2.12
CA GLU A 127 9.77 0.60 1.56
C GLU A 127 9.93 -0.48 2.63
N PHE A 128 10.04 -1.75 2.22
CA PHE A 128 10.14 -2.91 3.10
C PHE A 128 11.37 -2.82 4.02
N GLY A 129 11.19 -2.21 5.20
CA GLY A 129 12.24 -1.89 6.17
C GLY A 129 12.70 -0.43 6.20
N GLU A 130 12.31 0.42 5.24
CA GLU A 130 12.65 1.85 5.23
C GLU A 130 11.46 2.72 5.67
N SER A 131 11.73 3.71 6.51
CA SER A 131 10.73 4.72 6.90
C SER A 131 10.18 5.43 5.66
N PRO A 132 8.90 5.88 5.67
CA PRO A 132 8.34 6.67 4.58
C PRO A 132 9.28 7.81 4.22
N SER A 133 9.51 8.03 2.92
CA SER A 133 10.34 9.14 2.48
C SER A 133 9.75 10.44 3.03
N SER A 134 10.51 11.14 3.87
CA SER A 134 10.05 12.39 4.46
C SER A 134 10.21 13.50 3.43
N TRP A 135 9.12 13.84 2.75
CA TRP A 135 8.95 15.13 2.08
C TRP A 135 8.14 16.07 2.97
#